data_AF-A0A7M3ZXZ0-F1
#
_entry.id   AF-A0A7M3ZXZ0-F1
#
_cell.length_a   1.000
_cell.length_b   1.000
_cell.length_c   1.000
_cell.angle_alpha   90.00
_cell.angle_beta   90.00
_cell.angle_gamma   90.00
#
_symmetry.space_group_name_H-M   'P 1'
#
loop_
_entity.id
_entity.type
_entity.pdbx_description
1 polymer ?
#
loop_
_entity_poly.entity_id
_entity_poly.type
_entity_poly.pdbx_seq_one_letter_code
_entity_poly.pdbx_strand_id
1 'polypeptide(L)'
;YNQANANYTEAADDSNTTSEQLEALRADKEEKKQIKDQLADAKEPLRADKEEKKQIKLQLSDEKYDAKMDKVDAHLSYLTWRTAGITILLMCITYAAFVGLGGFLNSIYPDEVSHDDHGYGGDDHEHHGSGSPIVFSLGVMLFLMGFPSFQGTLGNLLSGVEANLGDLGLSMLGLTVLTAGVANWWREDLPFIGNHEQIATSDPFQGQHIRKAGLWVFIMSEVMVFATFFSSYLRMRTEWCTGWQVNAGNCEEVNMLTASDFLRP
;
A
#
# COMPACT_ATOMS: atom_id res chain seq x y z
N TYR A 1 59.54 36.79 -1.53
CA TYR A 1 60.55 35.99 -0.83
C TYR A 1 61.42 35.15 -1.77
N ASN A 2 60.87 34.15 -2.49
CA ASN A 2 61.70 33.21 -3.26
C ASN A 2 62.67 33.89 -4.25
N GLN A 3 62.22 34.90 -4.98
CA GLN A 3 63.05 35.67 -5.91
C GLN A 3 64.14 36.50 -5.19
N ALA A 4 63.81 37.14 -4.06
CA ALA A 4 64.79 37.88 -3.25
C ALA A 4 65.80 36.96 -2.56
N ASN A 5 65.37 35.76 -2.17
CA ASN A 5 66.27 34.73 -1.66
C ASN A 5 67.24 34.23 -2.73
N ALA A 6 66.75 34.01 -3.96
CA ALA A 6 67.57 33.63 -5.12
C ALA A 6 68.60 34.71 -5.47
N ASN A 7 68.17 35.98 -5.55
CA ASN A 7 69.06 37.11 -5.83
C ASN A 7 70.15 37.27 -4.75
N TYR A 8 69.81 37.08 -3.46
CA TYR A 8 70.81 37.12 -2.39
C TYR A 8 71.81 35.95 -2.49
N THR A 9 71.34 34.73 -2.78
CA THR A 9 72.23 33.57 -2.92
C THR A 9 73.15 33.69 -4.13
N GLU A 10 72.65 34.19 -5.26
CA GLU A 10 73.47 34.43 -6.46
C GLU A 10 74.52 35.51 -6.22
N ALA A 11 74.15 36.61 -5.56
CA ALA A 11 75.08 37.69 -5.24
C ALA A 11 76.10 37.32 -4.15
N ALA A 12 75.78 36.38 -3.26
CA ALA A 12 76.69 35.86 -2.24
C ALA A 12 77.79 34.95 -2.80
N ASP A 13 77.52 34.30 -3.94
CA ASP A 13 78.46 33.41 -4.62
C ASP A 13 79.29 34.14 -5.72
N ASP A 14 78.99 35.41 -6.02
CA ASP A 14 79.74 36.22 -6.99
C ASP A 14 80.86 37.04 -6.32
N SER A 15 82.10 36.83 -6.76
CA SER A 15 83.32 37.47 -6.23
C SER A 15 83.41 38.98 -6.49
N ASN A 16 82.59 39.54 -7.39
CA ASN A 16 82.58 40.96 -7.73
C ASN A 16 81.52 41.78 -6.99
N THR A 17 80.64 41.14 -6.21
CA THR A 17 79.61 41.83 -5.42
C THR A 17 80.24 42.60 -4.27
N THR A 18 79.92 43.88 -4.13
CA THR A 18 80.44 44.67 -3.00
C THR A 18 79.70 44.32 -1.71
N SER A 19 80.36 44.49 -0.56
CA SER A 19 79.75 44.21 0.77
C SER A 19 78.45 45.00 0.99
N GLU A 20 78.39 46.22 0.47
CA GLU A 20 77.23 47.12 0.56
C GLU A 20 76.03 46.62 -0.27
N GLN A 21 76.28 46.05 -1.46
CA GLN A 21 75.26 45.42 -2.30
C GLN A 21 74.72 44.14 -1.65
N LEU A 22 75.60 43.34 -1.05
CA LEU A 22 75.22 42.12 -0.36
C LEU A 22 74.35 42.40 0.88
N GLU A 23 74.65 43.47 1.61
CA GLU A 23 73.90 43.92 2.79
C GLU A 23 72.50 44.45 2.41
N ALA A 24 72.40 45.20 1.31
CA ALA A 24 71.11 45.65 0.76
C ALA A 24 70.21 44.49 0.32
N LEU A 25 70.78 43.47 -0.37
CA LEU A 25 70.06 42.26 -0.77
C LEU A 25 69.64 41.40 0.43
N ARG A 26 70.46 41.38 1.49
CA ARG A 26 70.11 40.69 2.75
C ARG A 26 68.92 41.36 3.43
N ALA A 27 68.90 42.69 3.49
CA ALA A 27 67.79 43.46 4.02
C ALA A 27 66.48 43.22 3.24
N ASP A 28 66.52 43.25 1.89
CA ASP A 28 65.35 42.96 1.03
C ASP A 28 64.83 41.52 1.23
N LYS A 29 65.74 40.54 1.37
CA LYS A 29 65.38 39.15 1.67
C LYS A 29 64.71 39.02 3.04
N GLU A 30 65.24 39.67 4.07
CA GLU A 30 64.70 39.62 5.44
C GLU A 30 63.33 40.31 5.51
N GLU A 31 63.17 41.48 4.89
CA GLU A 31 61.88 42.18 4.78
C GLU A 31 60.83 41.29 4.08
N LYS A 32 61.18 40.72 2.92
CA LYS A 32 60.29 39.81 2.18
C LYS A 32 60.02 38.50 2.90
N LYS A 33 60.86 38.10 3.86
CA LYS A 33 60.62 36.94 4.73
C LYS A 33 59.58 37.31 5.79
N GLN A 34 59.75 38.44 6.47
CA GLN A 34 58.79 38.93 7.47
C GLN A 34 57.40 39.11 6.86
N ILE A 35 57.30 39.68 5.65
CA ILE A 35 56.02 39.82 4.94
C ILE A 35 55.38 38.45 4.63
N LYS A 36 56.20 37.45 4.25
CA LYS A 36 55.70 36.09 3.95
C LYS A 36 55.17 35.41 5.21
N ASP A 37 55.87 35.55 6.32
CA ASP A 37 55.50 34.95 7.61
C ASP A 37 54.21 35.61 8.14
N GLN A 38 54.12 36.95 8.10
CA GLN A 38 52.88 37.69 8.43
C GLN A 38 51.69 37.28 7.54
N LEU A 39 51.92 37.02 6.25
CA LEU A 39 50.87 36.57 5.34
C LEU A 39 50.45 35.11 5.61
N ALA A 40 51.36 34.27 6.10
CA ALA A 40 51.06 32.90 6.49
C ALA A 40 50.19 32.88 7.76
N ASP A 41 50.57 33.65 8.77
CA ASP A 41 49.81 33.82 10.02
C ASP A 41 48.41 34.41 9.75
N ALA A 42 48.30 35.35 8.81
CA ALA A 42 47.00 35.92 8.42
C ALA A 42 46.10 34.93 7.64
N LYS A 43 46.67 33.92 6.96
CA LYS A 43 45.91 32.94 6.16
C LYS A 43 45.37 31.78 6.97
N GLU A 44 46.04 31.39 8.05
CA GLU A 44 45.65 30.28 8.90
C GLU A 44 44.22 30.40 9.48
N PRO A 45 43.82 31.53 10.14
CA PRO A 45 42.46 31.69 10.65
C PRO A 45 41.42 31.72 9.54
N LEU A 46 41.79 32.23 8.36
CA LEU A 46 40.93 32.31 7.18
C LEU A 46 40.68 30.93 6.55
N ARG A 47 41.63 30.00 6.72
CA ARG A 47 41.46 28.60 6.30
C ARG A 47 40.60 27.84 7.30
N ALA A 48 40.83 28.04 8.60
CA ALA A 48 40.03 27.45 9.66
C ALA A 48 38.54 27.85 9.55
N ASP A 49 38.24 29.14 9.34
CA ASP A 49 36.87 29.64 9.14
C ASP A 49 36.19 29.01 7.91
N LYS A 50 36.93 28.80 6.81
CA LYS A 50 36.39 28.12 5.62
C LYS A 50 36.06 26.65 5.89
N GLU A 51 36.90 25.97 6.65
CA GLU A 51 36.77 24.56 6.97
C GLU A 51 35.61 24.33 7.95
N GLU A 52 35.47 25.21 8.95
CA GLU A 52 34.33 25.27 9.87
C GLU A 52 33.00 25.52 9.12
N LYS A 53 32.96 26.54 8.24
CA LYS A 53 31.78 26.80 7.40
C LYS A 53 31.40 25.62 6.51
N LYS A 54 32.39 24.86 6.03
CA LYS A 54 32.16 23.65 5.24
C LYS A 54 31.52 22.56 6.09
N GLN A 55 32.02 22.34 7.31
CA GLN A 55 31.46 21.34 8.24
C GLN A 55 30.03 21.70 8.65
N ILE A 56 29.77 22.96 9.01
CA ILE A 56 28.43 23.45 9.35
C ILE A 56 27.46 23.21 8.19
N LYS A 57 27.89 23.48 6.95
CA LYS A 57 27.04 23.26 5.76
C LYS A 57 26.71 21.78 5.55
N LEU A 58 27.63 20.88 5.87
CA LEU A 58 27.49 19.43 5.72
C LEU A 58 26.57 18.85 6.80
N GLN A 59 26.74 19.28 8.05
CA GLN A 59 25.81 18.97 9.15
C GLN A 59 24.39 19.46 8.84
N LEU A 60 24.26 20.69 8.34
CA LEU A 60 22.95 21.24 7.95
C LEU A 60 22.32 20.46 6.79
N SER A 61 23.12 19.89 5.87
CA SER A 61 22.57 19.04 4.81
C SER A 61 22.10 17.69 5.34
N ASP A 62 22.82 17.11 6.30
CA ASP A 62 22.45 15.83 6.93
C ASP A 62 21.19 16.00 7.78
N GLU A 63 21.12 17.04 8.64
CA GLU A 63 19.92 17.34 9.43
C GLU A 63 18.69 17.61 8.55
N LYS A 64 18.87 18.29 7.41
CA LYS A 64 17.78 18.49 6.44
C LYS A 64 17.33 17.18 5.78
N TYR A 65 18.26 16.26 5.56
CA TYR A 65 17.96 14.94 5.01
C TYR A 65 17.20 14.11 6.03
N ASP A 66 17.64 14.07 7.28
CA ASP A 66 16.99 13.35 8.37
C ASP A 66 15.59 13.90 8.64
N ALA A 67 15.43 15.21 8.73
CA ALA A 67 14.11 15.84 8.89
C ALA A 67 13.17 15.53 7.71
N LYS A 68 13.71 15.34 6.50
CA LYS A 68 12.91 14.93 5.34
C LYS A 68 12.48 13.47 5.46
N MET A 69 13.36 12.60 5.96
CA MET A 69 13.04 11.19 6.18
C MET A 69 12.04 11.01 7.32
N ASP A 70 12.21 11.70 8.44
CA ASP A 70 11.24 11.71 9.54
C ASP A 70 9.84 12.14 9.08
N LYS A 71 9.77 13.14 8.20
CA LYS A 71 8.51 13.56 7.59
C LYS A 71 7.89 12.46 6.72
N VAL A 72 8.69 11.74 5.94
CA VAL A 72 8.22 10.62 5.10
C VAL A 72 7.70 9.48 5.97
N ASP A 73 8.42 9.11 7.03
CA ASP A 73 8.02 8.05 7.95
C ASP A 73 6.77 8.42 8.75
N ALA A 74 6.66 9.67 9.20
CA ALA A 74 5.44 10.19 9.83
C ALA A 74 4.25 10.16 8.85
N HIS A 75 4.46 10.47 7.58
CA HIS A 75 3.42 10.35 6.56
C HIS A 75 3.02 8.89 6.32
N LEU A 76 3.97 7.97 6.17
CA LEU A 76 3.70 6.55 5.93
C LEU A 76 2.95 5.91 7.11
N SER A 77 3.38 6.20 8.35
CA SER A 77 2.70 5.73 9.56
C SER A 77 1.28 6.31 9.70
N TYR A 78 1.09 7.61 9.41
CA TYR A 78 -0.24 8.23 9.37
C TYR A 78 -1.15 7.60 8.31
N LEU A 79 -0.64 7.37 7.09
CA LEU A 79 -1.41 6.69 6.05
C LEU A 79 -1.79 5.28 6.48
N THR A 80 -0.86 4.53 7.08
CA THR A 80 -1.11 3.16 7.54
C THR A 80 -2.17 3.15 8.64
N TRP A 81 -2.07 4.04 9.64
CA TRP A 81 -3.06 4.16 10.71
C TRP A 81 -4.44 4.55 10.18
N ARG A 82 -4.51 5.56 9.31
CA ARG A 82 -5.77 6.04 8.75
C ARG A 82 -6.42 4.97 7.87
N THR A 83 -5.66 4.34 6.97
CA THR A 83 -6.19 3.32 6.06
C THR A 83 -6.54 2.02 6.77
N ALA A 84 -5.65 1.48 7.60
CA ALA A 84 -5.91 0.27 8.36
C ALA A 84 -7.03 0.47 9.39
N GLY A 85 -7.04 1.61 10.09
CA GLY A 85 -8.09 1.92 11.08
C GLY A 85 -9.47 2.05 10.44
N ILE A 86 -9.58 2.75 9.30
CA ILE A 86 -10.84 2.90 8.58
C ILE A 86 -11.30 1.56 8.01
N THR A 87 -10.41 0.76 7.45
CA THR A 87 -10.77 -0.55 6.88
C THR A 87 -11.28 -1.51 7.96
N ILE A 88 -10.60 -1.59 9.11
CA ILE A 88 -11.07 -2.40 10.25
C ILE A 88 -12.44 -1.91 10.73
N LEU A 89 -12.61 -0.60 10.90
CA LEU A 89 -13.88 -0.01 11.33
C LEU A 89 -15.01 -0.34 10.35
N LEU A 90 -14.78 -0.20 9.04
CA LEU A 90 -15.78 -0.54 8.02
C LEU A 90 -16.12 -2.03 8.06
N MET A 91 -15.12 -2.91 8.16
CA MET A 91 -15.35 -4.36 8.29
C MET A 91 -16.21 -4.68 9.52
N CYS A 92 -15.88 -4.11 10.69
CA CYS A 92 -16.67 -4.32 11.90
C CYS A 92 -18.12 -3.82 11.76
N ILE A 93 -18.34 -2.66 11.15
CA ILE A 93 -19.70 -2.14 10.89
C ILE A 93 -20.45 -3.08 9.95
N THR A 94 -19.82 -3.55 8.88
CA THR A 94 -20.43 -4.50 7.94
C THR A 94 -20.81 -5.79 8.66
N TYR A 95 -19.90 -6.40 9.42
CA TYR A 95 -20.21 -7.61 10.20
C TYR A 95 -21.33 -7.39 11.20
N ALA A 96 -21.31 -6.27 11.93
CA ALA A 96 -22.37 -5.93 12.89
C ALA A 96 -23.72 -5.72 12.19
N ALA A 97 -23.74 -5.14 10.99
CA ALA A 97 -24.96 -4.97 10.20
C ALA A 97 -25.51 -6.32 9.72
N PHE A 98 -24.67 -7.23 9.21
CA PHE A 98 -25.11 -8.56 8.76
C PHE A 98 -25.62 -9.42 9.92
N VAL A 99 -24.90 -9.45 11.05
CA VAL A 99 -25.32 -10.21 12.23
C VAL A 99 -26.53 -9.56 12.91
N GLY A 100 -26.56 -8.23 13.00
CA GLY A 100 -27.64 -7.47 13.62
C GLY A 100 -28.95 -7.55 12.83
N LEU A 101 -28.92 -7.21 11.53
CA LEU A 101 -30.11 -7.28 10.67
C LEU A 101 -30.54 -8.74 10.45
N GLY A 102 -29.60 -9.64 10.16
CA GLY A 102 -29.91 -11.05 9.96
C GLY A 102 -30.45 -11.72 11.23
N GLY A 103 -29.81 -11.47 12.38
CA GLY A 103 -30.26 -11.97 13.67
C GLY A 103 -31.62 -11.41 14.08
N PHE A 104 -31.87 -10.12 13.87
CA PHE A 104 -33.16 -9.50 14.14
C PHE A 104 -34.27 -10.09 13.26
N LEU A 105 -34.05 -10.18 11.94
CA LEU A 105 -35.03 -10.76 11.01
C LEU A 105 -35.34 -12.22 11.33
N ASN A 106 -34.33 -12.99 11.73
CA ASN A 106 -34.50 -14.38 12.13
C ASN A 106 -35.20 -14.53 13.49
N SER A 107 -35.09 -13.55 14.39
CA SER A 107 -35.70 -13.60 15.73
C SER A 107 -37.19 -13.23 15.78
N ILE A 108 -37.72 -12.56 14.76
CA ILE A 108 -39.09 -12.02 14.75
C ILE A 108 -40.08 -13.00 14.12
N TYR A 109 -39.61 -13.93 13.31
CA TYR A 109 -40.46 -15.02 12.83
C TYR A 109 -40.56 -16.08 13.93
N PRO A 110 -41.78 -16.45 14.36
CA PRO A 110 -41.95 -17.53 15.32
C PRO A 110 -41.41 -18.81 14.70
N ASP A 111 -40.64 -19.59 15.47
CA ASP A 111 -40.40 -20.99 15.14
C ASP A 111 -41.79 -21.62 14.93
N GLU A 112 -42.05 -22.12 13.73
CA GLU A 112 -43.22 -22.95 13.46
C GLU A 112 -43.00 -24.28 14.17
N VAL A 113 -43.09 -24.27 15.50
CA VAL A 113 -43.42 -25.44 16.30
C VAL A 113 -44.91 -25.65 16.09
N SER A 114 -45.25 -26.24 14.94
CA SER A 114 -46.59 -26.75 14.69
C SER A 114 -46.85 -27.88 15.68
N HIS A 115 -47.65 -27.59 16.70
CA HIS A 115 -48.54 -28.59 17.26
C HIS A 115 -49.64 -28.84 16.23
N ASP A 116 -49.39 -29.70 15.24
CA ASP A 116 -50.44 -30.29 14.41
C ASP A 116 -50.16 -31.79 14.25
N ASP A 117 -50.35 -32.51 15.36
CA ASP A 117 -50.72 -33.90 15.32
C ASP A 117 -52.19 -33.93 14.88
N HIS A 118 -52.47 -34.27 13.61
CA HIS A 118 -53.70 -34.91 13.09
C HIS A 118 -53.78 -34.83 11.54
N GLY A 119 -53.71 -35.96 10.83
CA GLY A 119 -54.24 -36.06 9.47
C GLY A 119 -53.56 -37.05 8.54
N TYR A 120 -54.13 -38.25 8.43
CA TYR A 120 -53.82 -39.23 7.38
C TYR A 120 -54.05 -38.65 5.97
N GLY A 121 -53.03 -38.74 5.10
CA GLY A 121 -53.19 -38.96 3.66
C GLY A 121 -53.05 -37.75 2.73
N GLY A 122 -52.19 -37.92 1.72
CA GLY A 122 -52.24 -37.21 0.44
C GLY A 122 -51.22 -36.09 0.29
N ASP A 123 -50.23 -36.34 -0.58
CA ASP A 123 -49.66 -35.47 -1.62
C ASP A 123 -49.48 -33.95 -1.37
N ASP A 124 -48.36 -33.45 -1.90
CA ASP A 124 -48.12 -32.05 -2.30
C ASP A 124 -47.54 -31.07 -1.28
N HIS A 125 -46.32 -31.33 -0.81
CA HIS A 125 -45.39 -30.25 -0.45
C HIS A 125 -44.08 -30.36 -1.25
N GLU A 126 -44.22 -30.39 -2.58
CA GLU A 126 -43.13 -30.07 -3.50
C GLU A 126 -42.69 -28.61 -3.23
N HIS A 127 -41.39 -28.45 -2.96
CA HIS A 127 -40.69 -27.21 -2.67
C HIS A 127 -41.37 -25.94 -3.19
N HIS A 128 -42.02 -25.19 -2.30
CA HIS A 128 -42.43 -23.82 -2.61
C HIS A 128 -41.20 -23.05 -3.07
N GLY A 129 -41.21 -22.54 -4.30
CA GLY A 129 -40.09 -21.80 -4.86
C GLY A 129 -39.71 -20.63 -3.95
N SER A 130 -38.46 -20.62 -3.49
CA SER A 130 -37.94 -19.54 -2.67
C SER A 130 -37.86 -18.24 -3.48
N GLY A 131 -38.41 -17.15 -2.94
CA GLY A 131 -38.25 -15.81 -3.49
C GLY A 131 -36.86 -15.20 -3.22
N SER A 132 -36.04 -15.85 -2.40
CA SER A 132 -34.73 -15.38 -1.96
C SER A 132 -33.75 -15.05 -3.09
N PRO A 133 -33.65 -15.84 -4.19
CA PRO A 133 -32.79 -15.48 -5.32
C PRO A 133 -33.19 -14.16 -5.99
N ILE A 134 -34.49 -13.88 -6.11
CA ILE A 134 -34.99 -12.65 -6.74
C ILE A 134 -34.70 -11.45 -5.82
N VAL A 135 -35.03 -11.56 -4.53
CA VAL A 135 -34.76 -10.50 -3.54
C VAL A 135 -33.26 -10.20 -3.45
N PHE A 136 -32.42 -11.24 -3.45
CA PHE A 136 -30.96 -11.09 -3.48
C PHE A 136 -30.50 -10.33 -4.73
N SER A 137 -30.96 -10.74 -5.92
CA SER A 137 -30.59 -10.09 -7.17
C SER A 137 -31.04 -8.62 -7.24
N LEU A 138 -32.24 -8.31 -6.72
CA LEU A 138 -32.75 -6.94 -6.60
C LEU A 138 -31.88 -6.10 -5.67
N GLY A 139 -31.45 -6.66 -4.53
CA GLY A 139 -30.52 -6.01 -3.61
C GLY A 139 -29.18 -5.67 -4.28
N VAL A 140 -28.59 -6.63 -5.01
CA VAL A 140 -27.36 -6.42 -5.79
C VAL A 140 -27.56 -5.35 -6.85
N MET A 141 -28.68 -5.36 -7.58
CA MET A 141 -29.01 -4.35 -8.58
C MET A 141 -29.06 -2.95 -7.97
N LEU A 142 -29.85 -2.76 -6.90
CA LEU A 142 -30.01 -1.46 -6.25
C LEU A 142 -28.68 -0.95 -5.67
N PHE A 143 -27.88 -1.86 -5.11
CA PHE A 143 -26.53 -1.53 -4.63
C PHE A 143 -25.63 -1.04 -5.77
N LEU A 144 -25.51 -1.80 -6.85
CA LEU A 144 -24.65 -1.45 -7.98
C LEU A 144 -25.13 -0.19 -8.71
N MET A 145 -26.45 0.05 -8.76
CA MET A 145 -27.03 1.25 -9.36
C MET A 145 -26.67 2.51 -8.57
N GLY A 146 -26.66 2.45 -7.24
CA GLY A 146 -26.21 3.55 -6.39
C GLY A 146 -24.70 3.60 -6.15
N PHE A 147 -23.95 2.57 -6.56
CA PHE A 147 -22.55 2.41 -6.18
C PHE A 147 -21.66 3.61 -6.56
N PRO A 148 -21.82 4.25 -7.73
CA PRO A 148 -21.00 5.42 -8.08
C PRO A 148 -21.19 6.59 -7.11
N SER A 149 -22.43 6.93 -6.75
CA SER A 149 -22.72 8.02 -5.80
C SER A 149 -22.27 7.66 -4.38
N PHE A 150 -22.45 6.39 -4.00
CA PHE A 150 -21.96 5.86 -2.73
C PHE A 150 -20.44 5.99 -2.58
N GLN A 151 -19.68 5.62 -3.62
CA GLN A 151 -18.22 5.72 -3.62
C GLN A 151 -17.75 7.18 -3.55
N GLY A 152 -18.40 8.08 -4.28
CA GLY A 152 -18.12 9.52 -4.24
C GLY A 152 -18.34 10.11 -2.85
N THR A 153 -19.51 9.84 -2.24
CA THR A 153 -19.86 10.38 -0.92
C THR A 153 -19.00 9.81 0.20
N LEU A 154 -18.69 8.51 0.18
CA LEU A 154 -17.72 7.94 1.12
C LEU A 154 -16.33 8.56 0.93
N GLY A 155 -15.89 8.78 -0.31
CA GLY A 155 -14.63 9.47 -0.59
C GLY A 155 -14.58 10.89 0.01
N ASN A 156 -15.67 11.65 -0.12
CA ASN A 156 -15.78 13.00 0.45
C ASN A 156 -15.79 12.96 2.00
N LEU A 157 -16.57 12.05 2.60
CA LEU A 157 -16.62 11.86 4.04
C LEU A 157 -15.25 11.47 4.63
N LEU A 158 -14.56 10.55 3.96
CA LEU A 158 -13.24 10.06 4.37
C LEU A 158 -12.15 11.11 4.18
N SER A 159 -12.27 11.98 3.18
CA SER A 159 -11.30 13.05 2.89
C SER A 159 -11.53 14.33 3.69
N GLY A 160 -12.67 14.46 4.37
CA GLY A 160 -13.02 15.63 5.18
C GLY A 160 -13.63 16.79 4.39
N VAL A 161 -14.13 16.51 3.18
CA VAL A 161 -14.84 17.45 2.31
C VAL A 161 -16.34 17.34 2.56
N GLU A 162 -17.11 18.39 2.23
CA GLU A 162 -18.56 18.37 2.32
C GLU A 162 -19.16 17.18 1.55
N ALA A 163 -19.98 16.39 2.24
CA ALA A 163 -20.54 15.14 1.74
C ALA A 163 -22.06 15.19 1.83
N ASN A 164 -22.74 14.96 0.71
CA ASN A 164 -24.18 14.81 0.68
C ASN A 164 -24.56 13.38 1.08
N LEU A 165 -24.99 13.18 2.33
CA LEU A 165 -25.37 11.86 2.85
C LEU A 165 -26.55 11.23 2.10
N GLY A 166 -27.39 12.02 1.43
CA GLY A 166 -28.51 11.50 0.63
C GLY A 166 -28.04 10.59 -0.52
N ASP A 167 -26.83 10.84 -1.03
CA ASP A 167 -26.24 10.09 -2.15
C ASP A 167 -25.81 8.66 -1.76
N LEU A 168 -25.77 8.34 -0.46
CA LEU A 168 -25.60 6.97 0.06
C LEU A 168 -26.90 6.15 0.00
N GLY A 169 -28.06 6.82 -0.09
CA GLY A 169 -29.36 6.23 0.21
C GLY A 169 -29.70 5.02 -0.65
N LEU A 170 -29.48 5.10 -1.96
CA LEU A 170 -29.82 4.03 -2.90
C LEU A 170 -28.98 2.77 -2.66
N SER A 171 -27.66 2.93 -2.47
CA SER A 171 -26.75 1.81 -2.19
C SER A 171 -27.02 1.18 -0.82
N MET A 172 -27.28 2.01 0.20
CA MET A 172 -27.59 1.53 1.55
C MET A 172 -28.92 0.78 1.60
N LEU A 173 -29.92 1.23 0.82
CA LEU A 173 -31.17 0.49 0.64
C LEU A 173 -30.93 -0.83 -0.08
N GLY A 174 -30.12 -0.83 -1.14
CA GLY A 174 -29.70 -2.07 -1.84
C GLY A 174 -28.99 -3.07 -0.91
N LEU A 175 -28.06 -2.60 -0.07
CA LEU A 175 -27.40 -3.44 0.95
C LEU A 175 -28.36 -4.00 1.98
N THR A 176 -29.37 -3.22 2.38
CA THR A 176 -30.40 -3.67 3.32
C THR A 176 -31.25 -4.79 2.71
N VAL A 177 -31.70 -4.62 1.47
CA VAL A 177 -32.46 -5.63 0.72
C VAL A 177 -31.61 -6.89 0.48
N LEU A 178 -30.33 -6.73 0.13
CA LEU A 178 -29.39 -7.83 -0.03
C LEU A 178 -29.24 -8.61 1.29
N THR A 179 -29.03 -7.91 2.40
CA THR A 179 -28.87 -8.52 3.72
C THR A 179 -30.14 -9.27 4.14
N ALA A 180 -31.32 -8.69 3.91
CA ALA A 180 -32.59 -9.35 4.16
C ALA A 180 -32.80 -10.60 3.29
N GLY A 181 -32.43 -10.54 2.01
CA GLY A 181 -32.45 -11.68 1.09
C GLY A 181 -31.56 -12.81 1.55
N VAL A 182 -30.30 -12.53 1.92
CA VAL A 182 -29.36 -13.52 2.45
C VAL A 182 -29.84 -14.09 3.78
N ALA A 183 -30.34 -13.26 4.70
CA ALA A 183 -30.83 -13.73 5.99
C ALA A 183 -32.03 -14.68 5.84
N ASN A 184 -33.00 -14.32 5.00
CA ASN A 184 -34.14 -15.21 4.71
C ASN A 184 -33.70 -16.50 4.02
N TRP A 185 -32.78 -16.41 3.05
CA TRP A 185 -32.25 -17.59 2.37
C TRP A 185 -31.51 -18.52 3.32
N TRP A 186 -30.70 -17.94 4.21
CA TRP A 186 -29.98 -18.68 5.24
C TRP A 186 -30.96 -19.38 6.17
N ARG A 187 -32.04 -18.72 6.60
CA ARG A 187 -33.12 -19.34 7.40
C ARG A 187 -33.79 -20.52 6.71
N GLU A 188 -34.08 -20.39 5.41
CA GLU A 188 -34.66 -21.47 4.60
C GLU A 188 -33.74 -22.69 4.50
N ASP A 189 -32.41 -22.50 4.52
CA ASP A 189 -31.40 -23.56 4.42
C ASP A 189 -30.90 -24.08 5.79
N LEU A 190 -31.17 -23.36 6.90
CA LEU A 190 -30.75 -23.67 8.27
C LEU A 190 -31.36 -24.91 8.96
N PRO A 191 -32.53 -25.47 8.58
CA PRO A 191 -32.90 -26.77 9.11
C PRO A 191 -31.95 -27.84 8.52
N PHE A 192 -30.75 -27.94 9.10
CA PHE A 192 -29.71 -28.94 8.86
C PHE A 192 -30.13 -30.30 9.44
N ILE A 193 -31.37 -30.71 9.23
CA ILE A 193 -31.92 -31.95 9.79
C ILE A 193 -31.35 -33.18 9.05
N GLY A 194 -30.56 -32.99 7.99
CA GLY A 194 -29.85 -34.04 7.25
C GLY A 194 -30.74 -35.03 6.51
N ASN A 195 -32.06 -35.00 6.75
CA ASN A 195 -33.03 -35.85 6.11
C ASN A 195 -33.18 -35.41 4.65
N HIS A 196 -32.87 -36.30 3.70
CA HIS A 196 -32.95 -36.09 2.24
C HIS A 196 -31.87 -35.21 1.59
N GLU A 197 -30.68 -35.06 2.20
CA GLU A 197 -29.59 -34.36 1.52
C GLU A 197 -29.13 -35.14 0.26
N GLN A 198 -29.13 -34.46 -0.89
CA GLN A 198 -28.74 -35.05 -2.15
C GLN A 198 -27.26 -35.46 -2.13
N ILE A 199 -27.00 -36.70 -2.57
CA ILE A 199 -25.66 -37.25 -2.74
C ILE A 199 -25.25 -37.02 -4.19
N ALA A 200 -24.02 -36.55 -4.40
CA ALA A 200 -23.46 -36.37 -5.72
C ALA A 200 -23.31 -37.75 -6.42
N THR A 201 -23.89 -37.86 -7.61
CA THR A 201 -23.87 -39.07 -8.44
C THR A 201 -22.72 -39.10 -9.43
N SER A 202 -22.02 -37.99 -9.63
CA SER A 202 -20.97 -37.82 -10.65
C SER A 202 -19.58 -37.61 -10.03
N ASP A 203 -18.55 -38.10 -10.74
CA ASP A 203 -17.16 -37.74 -10.48
C ASP A 203 -16.94 -36.22 -10.65
N PRO A 204 -15.99 -35.60 -9.92
CA PRO A 204 -15.03 -36.19 -8.97
C PRO A 204 -15.54 -36.31 -7.53
N PHE A 205 -16.81 -35.96 -7.26
CA PHE A 205 -17.37 -35.87 -5.90
C PHE A 205 -18.36 -36.99 -5.56
N GLN A 206 -18.31 -38.11 -6.30
CA GLN A 206 -19.24 -39.22 -6.16
C GLN A 206 -19.30 -39.72 -4.69
N GLY A 207 -20.52 -39.90 -4.18
CA GLY A 207 -20.74 -40.38 -2.81
C GLY A 207 -20.54 -39.32 -1.71
N GLN A 208 -20.27 -38.06 -2.06
CA GLN A 208 -20.26 -36.95 -1.10
C GLN A 208 -21.61 -36.20 -1.10
N HIS A 209 -21.92 -35.54 0.02
CA HIS A 209 -23.04 -34.60 0.08
C HIS A 209 -22.78 -33.38 -0.82
N ILE A 210 -23.80 -32.97 -1.60
CA ILE A 210 -23.66 -31.89 -2.58
C ILE A 210 -23.27 -30.56 -1.91
N ARG A 211 -23.79 -30.22 -0.72
CA ARG A 211 -23.39 -28.99 -0.02
C ARG A 211 -21.93 -29.00 0.40
N LYS A 212 -21.42 -30.15 0.85
CA LYS A 212 -19.99 -30.31 1.19
C LYS A 212 -19.12 -30.09 -0.05
N ALA A 213 -19.47 -30.72 -1.17
CA ALA A 213 -18.75 -30.53 -2.43
C ALA A 213 -18.84 -29.06 -2.91
N GLY A 214 -20.02 -28.45 -2.83
CA GLY A 214 -20.24 -27.04 -3.16
C GLY A 214 -19.38 -26.09 -2.31
N LEU A 215 -19.27 -26.34 -1.01
CA LEU A 215 -18.41 -25.57 -0.11
C LEU A 215 -16.93 -25.70 -0.48
N TRP A 216 -16.46 -26.89 -0.87
CA TRP A 216 -15.09 -27.08 -1.35
C TRP A 216 -14.81 -26.30 -2.63
N VAL A 217 -15.72 -26.36 -3.62
CA VAL A 217 -15.57 -25.59 -4.86
C VAL A 217 -15.58 -24.10 -4.58
N PHE A 218 -16.47 -23.64 -3.70
CA PHE A 218 -16.51 -22.25 -3.25
C PHE A 218 -15.18 -21.81 -2.61
N ILE A 219 -14.67 -22.56 -1.62
CA ILE A 219 -13.39 -22.26 -0.97
C ILE A 219 -12.24 -22.24 -1.97
N MET A 220 -12.19 -23.20 -2.91
CA MET A 220 -11.16 -23.21 -3.95
C MET A 220 -11.23 -21.96 -4.84
N SER A 221 -12.45 -21.50 -5.18
CA SER A 221 -12.64 -20.27 -5.96
C SER A 221 -12.17 -19.02 -5.20
N GLU A 222 -12.43 -18.93 -3.90
CA GLU A 222 -11.94 -17.83 -3.05
C GLU A 222 -10.41 -17.85 -2.92
N VAL A 223 -9.80 -19.02 -2.75
CA VAL A 223 -8.32 -19.16 -2.73
C VAL A 223 -7.72 -18.70 -4.06
N MET A 224 -8.36 -18.98 -5.21
CA MET A 224 -7.91 -18.47 -6.50
C MET A 224 -7.99 -16.95 -6.58
N VAL A 225 -9.06 -16.32 -6.08
CA VAL A 225 -9.16 -14.86 -6.01
C VAL A 225 -8.03 -14.28 -5.15
N PHE A 226 -7.76 -14.82 -3.96
CA PHE A 226 -6.61 -14.39 -3.15
C PHE A 226 -5.26 -14.60 -3.85
N ALA A 227 -5.09 -15.71 -4.57
CA ALA A 227 -3.89 -15.97 -5.34
C ALA A 227 -3.65 -14.90 -6.43
N THR A 228 -4.69 -14.36 -7.05
CA THR A 228 -4.54 -13.24 -8.01
C THR A 228 -4.02 -11.96 -7.35
N PHE A 229 -4.47 -11.66 -6.11
CA PHE A 229 -3.94 -10.53 -5.34
C PHE A 229 -2.49 -10.73 -4.91
N PHE A 230 -2.13 -11.94 -4.46
CA PHE A 230 -0.72 -12.26 -4.19
C PHE A 230 0.13 -12.14 -5.45
N SER A 231 -0.38 -12.60 -6.60
CA SER A 231 0.32 -12.48 -7.87
C SER A 231 0.53 -11.01 -8.28
N SER A 232 -0.48 -10.15 -8.12
CA SER A 232 -0.34 -8.72 -8.45
C SER A 232 0.62 -8.02 -7.49
N TYR A 233 0.56 -8.34 -6.19
CA TYR A 233 1.47 -7.83 -5.18
C TYR A 233 2.93 -8.23 -5.47
N LEU A 234 3.18 -9.52 -5.71
CA LEU A 234 4.53 -10.00 -6.03
C LEU A 234 5.06 -9.29 -7.27
N ARG A 235 4.25 -9.18 -8.34
CA ARG A 235 4.65 -8.49 -9.57
C ARG A 235 5.07 -7.04 -9.32
N MET A 236 4.34 -6.31 -8.48
CA MET A 236 4.65 -4.92 -8.16
C MET A 236 5.89 -4.80 -7.27
N ARG A 237 6.14 -5.79 -6.40
CA ARG A 237 7.25 -5.72 -5.43
C ARG A 237 8.57 -6.24 -5.97
N THR A 238 8.55 -7.25 -6.83
CA THR A 238 9.76 -7.86 -7.38
C THR A 238 10.24 -7.20 -8.67
N GLU A 239 9.45 -6.28 -9.23
CA GLU A 239 9.76 -5.58 -10.48
C GLU A 239 10.20 -6.54 -11.60
N TRP A 240 9.52 -7.68 -11.70
CA TRP A 240 9.83 -8.66 -12.73
C TRP A 240 9.73 -8.04 -14.12
N CYS A 241 10.81 -8.15 -14.88
CA CYS A 241 10.90 -7.83 -16.29
C CYS A 241 10.65 -9.12 -17.08
N THR A 242 9.42 -9.24 -17.54
CA THR A 242 8.95 -10.38 -18.35
C THR A 242 9.12 -10.09 -19.85
N GLY A 243 9.06 -11.11 -20.71
CA GLY A 243 9.28 -10.94 -22.15
C GLY A 243 8.42 -9.85 -22.80
N TRP A 244 7.13 -9.77 -22.41
CA TRP A 244 6.24 -8.71 -22.90
C TRP A 244 6.60 -7.31 -22.41
N GLN A 245 7.17 -7.16 -21.21
CA GLN A 245 7.62 -5.86 -20.70
C GLN A 245 8.84 -5.34 -21.45
N VAL A 246 9.77 -6.23 -21.80
CA VAL A 246 10.92 -5.89 -22.65
C VAL A 246 10.44 -5.49 -24.05
N ASN A 247 9.52 -6.26 -24.65
CA ASN A 247 8.93 -5.91 -25.95
C ASN A 247 8.15 -4.58 -25.93
N ALA A 248 7.57 -4.22 -24.79
CA ALA A 248 6.92 -2.93 -24.59
C ALA A 248 7.90 -1.77 -24.32
N GLY A 249 9.20 -2.04 -24.23
CA GLY A 249 10.24 -1.04 -23.95
C GLY A 249 10.30 -0.57 -22.49
N ASN A 250 9.69 -1.32 -21.56
CA ASN A 250 9.64 -0.96 -20.14
C ASN A 250 10.84 -1.49 -19.34
N CYS A 251 11.65 -2.37 -19.93
CA CYS A 251 12.80 -3.03 -19.30
C CYS A 251 13.89 -3.34 -20.34
N GLU A 252 15.15 -3.44 -19.91
CA GLU A 252 16.29 -3.77 -20.78
C GLU A 252 16.49 -5.28 -20.99
N GLU A 253 16.27 -6.09 -19.96
CA GLU A 253 16.49 -7.54 -20.01
C GLU A 253 15.39 -8.34 -19.31
N VAL A 254 15.17 -9.58 -19.77
CA VAL A 254 14.19 -10.50 -19.17
C VAL A 254 14.82 -11.17 -17.94
N ASN A 255 14.25 -10.93 -16.77
CA ASN A 255 14.70 -11.54 -15.51
C ASN A 255 13.77 -12.63 -14.98
N MET A 256 12.58 -12.79 -15.59
CA MET A 256 11.58 -13.77 -15.16
C MET A 256 10.77 -14.27 -16.34
N LEU A 257 10.70 -15.60 -16.48
CA LEU A 257 9.90 -16.27 -17.50
C LEU A 257 8.51 -16.59 -16.94
N THR A 258 7.48 -16.18 -17.67
CA THR A 258 6.09 -16.50 -17.36
C THR A 258 5.60 -17.68 -18.19
N ALA A 259 4.53 -18.34 -17.75
CA ALA A 259 3.85 -19.37 -18.55
C ALA A 259 3.46 -18.86 -19.95
N SER A 260 3.15 -17.57 -20.09
CA SER A 260 2.83 -16.96 -21.39
C SER A 260 4.02 -16.83 -22.33
N ASP A 261 5.24 -16.76 -21.80
CA ASP A 261 6.47 -16.74 -22.60
C ASP A 261 6.79 -18.14 -23.16
N PHE A 262 6.34 -19.22 -22.49
CA PHE A 262 6.43 -20.58 -23.03
C PHE A 262 5.35 -20.91 -24.08
N LEU A 263 4.27 -20.14 -24.13
CA LEU A 263 3.17 -20.32 -25.09
C LEU A 263 3.32 -19.48 -26.36
N ARG A 264 4.23 -18.50 -26.36
CA ARG A 264 4.56 -17.66 -27.53
C ARG A 264 6.08 -17.69 -27.74
N PRO A 265 6.60 -18.67 -28.52
CA PRO A 265 8.02 -18.75 -28.85
C PRO A 265 8.49 -17.58 -29.73
#